data_AF-A0A432RTL3-F1
#
_entry.id   AF-A0A432RTL3-F1
#
_cell.length_a   1.000
_cell.length_b   1.000
_cell.length_c   1.000
_cell.angle_alpha   90.00
_cell.angle_beta   90.00
_cell.angle_gamma   90.00
#
_symmetry.space_group_name_H-M   'P 1'
#
loop_
_entity.id
_entity.type
_entity.pdbx_description
1 polymer ?
#
loop_
_entity_poly.entity_id
_entity_poly.type
_entity_poly.pdbx_seq_one_letter_code
_entity_poly.pdbx_strand_id
1 'polypeptide(L)'
;GQKIDNNLLVYTYSKKILELEKKYNTYIQSPLIDFIFVESAKKLNKKEEAIKSLQNLIKLNIDEDSKAKAYYMLSSLTGKKEYLKKCIKLKKSKTWMPLCKQALEVF
;
A
#
# COMPACT_ATOMS: atom_id res chain seq x y z
N GLY A 1 -29.47 14.61 -6.94
CA GLY A 1 -28.88 13.37 -7.50
C GLY A 1 -27.78 12.90 -6.58
N GLN A 2 -27.94 11.73 -5.96
CA GLN A 2 -27.00 11.22 -4.97
C GLN A 2 -25.75 10.69 -5.70
N LYS A 3 -24.62 11.37 -5.54
CA LYS A 3 -23.33 10.91 -6.08
C LYS A 3 -22.98 9.62 -5.34
N ILE A 4 -23.00 8.48 -6.04
CA ILE A 4 -22.55 7.20 -5.49
C ILE A 4 -21.14 7.42 -4.96
N ASP A 5 -20.92 7.16 -3.67
CA ASP A 5 -19.56 7.20 -3.11
C ASP A 5 -18.78 5.99 -3.63
N ASN A 6 -18.19 6.15 -4.81
CA ASN A 6 -17.38 5.13 -5.47
C ASN A 6 -16.25 4.61 -4.56
N ASN A 7 -15.83 5.35 -3.52
CA ASN A 7 -14.79 4.88 -2.62
C ASN A 7 -15.29 3.76 -1.71
N LEU A 8 -16.55 3.80 -1.26
CA LEU A 8 -17.15 2.73 -0.46
C LEU A 8 -17.25 1.43 -1.28
N LEU A 9 -17.64 1.54 -2.55
CA LEU A 9 -17.72 0.39 -3.45
C LEU A 9 -16.34 -0.23 -3.70
N VAL A 10 -15.35 0.62 -4.04
CA VAL A 10 -13.97 0.19 -4.28
C VAL A 10 -13.37 -0.45 -3.03
N TYR A 11 -13.55 0.17 -1.86
CA TYR A 11 -13.11 -0.36 -0.58
C TYR A 11 -13.72 -1.74 -0.29
N THR A 12 -15.04 -1.87 -0.46
CA THR A 12 -15.77 -3.10 -0.15
C THR A 12 -15.29 -4.26 -1.01
N TYR A 13 -15.21 -4.09 -2.33
CA TYR A 13 -14.81 -5.17 -3.23
C TYR A 13 -13.31 -5.46 -3.20
N SER A 14 -12.46 -4.45 -3.08
CA SER A 14 -11.01 -4.69 -2.92
C SER A 14 -10.69 -5.43 -1.62
N LYS A 15 -11.37 -5.08 -0.52
CA LYS A 15 -11.27 -5.82 0.75
C LYS A 15 -11.68 -7.28 0.59
N LYS A 16 -12.81 -7.54 -0.08
CA LYS A 16 -13.29 -8.90 -0.33
C LYS A 16 -12.29 -9.73 -1.15
N ILE A 17 -11.64 -9.13 -2.15
CA ILE A 17 -10.59 -9.80 -2.93
C ILE A 17 -9.40 -10.14 -2.03
N LEU A 18 -8.90 -9.18 -1.23
CA LEU A 18 -7.79 -9.41 -0.30
C LEU A 18 -8.10 -10.51 0.73
N GLU A 19 -9.34 -10.57 1.23
CA GLU A 19 -9.79 -11.61 2.15
C GLU A 19 -9.81 -12.99 1.49
N LEU A 20 -10.26 -13.09 0.23
CA LEU A 20 -10.23 -14.32 -0.55
C LEU A 20 -8.79 -14.77 -0.85
N GLU A 21 -7.94 -13.85 -1.30
CA GLU A 21 -6.53 -14.09 -1.56
C GLU A 21 -5.82 -14.66 -0.33
N LYS A 22 -6.03 -14.02 0.83
CA LYS A 22 -5.52 -14.52 2.11
C LYS A 22 -6.07 -15.89 2.48
N LYS A 23 -7.37 -16.12 2.30
CA LYS A 23 -8.04 -17.39 2.64
C LYS A 23 -7.48 -18.56 1.83
N TYR A 24 -7.22 -18.34 0.54
CA TYR A 24 -6.73 -19.36 -0.38
C TYR A 24 -5.20 -19.35 -0.56
N ASN A 25 -4.49 -18.50 0.17
CA ASN A 25 -3.04 -18.31 0.06
C ASN A 25 -2.59 -18.08 -1.39
N THR A 26 -3.36 -17.27 -2.12
CA THR A 26 -3.13 -16.89 -3.52
C THR A 26 -3.08 -15.38 -3.59
N TYR A 27 -2.10 -14.83 -4.30
CA TYR A 27 -1.84 -13.38 -4.31
C TYR A 27 -1.77 -12.85 -5.75
N ILE A 28 -2.65 -13.37 -6.61
CA ILE A 28 -2.65 -13.13 -8.06
C ILE A 28 -2.88 -11.65 -8.39
N GLN A 29 -3.68 -10.96 -7.58
CA GLN A 29 -4.05 -9.56 -7.75
C GLN A 29 -3.17 -8.62 -6.93
N SER A 30 -2.41 -9.14 -5.97
CA SER A 30 -1.36 -8.37 -5.30
C SER A 30 -0.20 -8.09 -6.26
N PRO A 31 0.37 -6.88 -6.26
CA PRO A 31 0.13 -5.79 -5.30
C PRO A 31 -0.92 -4.76 -5.75
N LEU A 32 -1.50 -4.90 -6.94
CA LEU A 32 -2.43 -3.91 -7.51
C LEU A 32 -3.64 -3.69 -6.61
N ILE A 33 -4.30 -4.78 -6.18
CA ILE A 33 -5.52 -4.68 -5.39
C ILE A 33 -5.26 -4.11 -3.99
N ASP A 34 -4.09 -4.39 -3.40
CA ASP A 34 -3.66 -3.80 -2.14
C ASP A 34 -3.59 -2.27 -2.23
N PHE A 35 -3.00 -1.73 -3.30
CA PHE A 35 -2.92 -0.28 -3.46
C PHE A 35 -4.28 0.38 -3.69
N ILE A 36 -5.18 -0.29 -4.43
CA ILE A 36 -6.56 0.17 -4.62
C ILE A 36 -7.32 0.19 -3.28
N PHE A 37 -7.18 -0.88 -2.49
CA PHE A 37 -7.75 -0.97 -1.15
C PHE A 37 -7.21 0.13 -0.25
N VAL A 38 -5.90 0.34 -0.21
CA VAL A 38 -5.27 1.35 0.65
C VAL A 38 -5.75 2.76 0.31
N GLU A 39 -5.83 3.12 -0.98
CA GLU A 39 -6.29 4.46 -1.38
C GLU A 39 -7.77 4.69 -1.06
N SER A 40 -8.63 3.69 -1.25
CA SER A 40 -10.04 3.79 -0.88
C SER A 40 -10.24 3.82 0.65
N ALA A 41 -9.50 2.99 1.38
CA ALA A 41 -9.50 2.98 2.85
C ALA A 41 -9.07 4.35 3.43
N LYS A 42 -8.03 4.99 2.86
CA LYS A 42 -7.61 6.34 3.25
C LYS A 42 -8.74 7.36 3.10
N LYS A 43 -9.44 7.36 1.96
CA LYS A 43 -10.55 8.29 1.69
C LYS A 43 -11.74 8.10 2.64
N LEU A 44 -11.90 6.89 3.17
CA LEU A 44 -12.94 6.54 4.14
C LEU A 44 -12.47 6.63 5.61
N ASN A 45 -11.33 7.28 5.87
CA ASN A 45 -10.73 7.40 7.20
C ASN A 45 -10.41 6.04 7.88
N LYS A 46 -10.23 4.97 7.10
CA LYS A 46 -9.86 3.62 7.57
C LYS A 46 -8.34 3.43 7.58
N LYS A 47 -7.63 4.37 8.23
CA LYS A 47 -6.16 4.45 8.24
C LYS A 47 -5.47 3.18 8.75
N GLU A 48 -6.00 2.56 9.81
CA GLU A 48 -5.41 1.35 10.40
C GLU A 48 -5.49 0.14 9.46
N GLU A 49 -6.59 0.00 8.72
CA GLU A 49 -6.77 -1.08 7.76
C GLU A 49 -5.80 -0.92 6.57
N ALA A 50 -5.62 0.32 6.09
CA ALA A 50 -4.61 0.65 5.09
C ALA A 50 -3.20 0.27 5.55
N ILE A 51 -2.82 0.63 6.79
CA ILE A 51 -1.51 0.26 7.36
C ILE A 51 -1.34 -1.26 7.42
N LYS A 52 -2.36 -1.98 7.90
CA LYS A 52 -2.32 -3.45 8.02
C LYS A 52 -2.19 -4.14 6.66
N SER A 53 -2.90 -3.67 5.64
CA SER A 53 -2.77 -4.20 4.26
C SER A 53 -1.34 -4.00 3.75
N LEU A 54 -0.77 -2.80 3.85
CA LEU A 54 0.61 -2.55 3.43
C LEU A 54 1.65 -3.39 4.21
N GLN A 55 1.44 -3.59 5.52
CA GLN A 55 2.32 -4.44 6.33
C GLN A 55 2.28 -5.92 5.92
N ASN A 56 1.15 -6.40 5.40
CA ASN A 56 1.06 -7.74 4.83
C ASN A 56 1.74 -7.77 3.46
N LEU A 57 1.47 -6.76 2.63
CA LEU A 57 2.03 -6.65 1.27
C LEU A 57 3.56 -6.69 1.25
N ILE A 58 4.24 -5.96 2.14
CA ILE A 58 5.72 -5.95 2.18
C ILE A 58 6.34 -7.30 2.56
N LYS A 59 5.56 -8.25 3.11
CA LYS A 59 6.00 -9.62 3.42
C LYS A 59 5.92 -10.54 2.22
N LEU A 60 5.17 -10.17 1.18
CA LEU A 60 5.03 -10.96 -0.03
C LEU A 60 6.30 -10.87 -0.90
N ASN A 61 6.49 -11.88 -1.75
CA ASN A 61 7.51 -11.88 -2.79
C ASN A 61 6.99 -11.11 -4.02
N ILE A 62 7.05 -9.79 -3.95
CA ILE A 62 6.70 -8.86 -5.03
C ILE A 62 7.95 -8.12 -5.51
N ASP A 63 7.85 -7.48 -6.67
CA ASP A 63 8.93 -6.68 -7.23
C ASP A 63 9.34 -5.53 -6.29
N GLU A 64 10.60 -5.09 -6.43
CA GLU A 64 11.17 -4.06 -5.57
C GLU A 64 10.50 -2.70 -5.72
N ASP A 65 9.95 -2.36 -6.90
CA ASP A 65 9.30 -1.06 -7.12
C ASP A 65 7.97 -0.98 -6.37
N SER A 66 7.17 -2.05 -6.44
CA SER A 66 5.96 -2.20 -5.63
C SER A 66 6.26 -2.26 -4.14
N LYS A 67 7.31 -2.98 -3.72
CA LYS A 67 7.72 -3.02 -2.30
C LYS A 67 8.18 -1.65 -1.80
N ALA A 68 8.89 -0.88 -2.63
CA ALA A 68 9.30 0.49 -2.34
C ALA A 68 8.09 1.43 -2.20
N LYS A 69 7.12 1.34 -3.12
CA LYS A 69 5.83 2.05 -3.01
C LYS A 69 5.14 1.76 -1.68
N ALA A 70 5.05 0.49 -1.29
CA ALA A 70 4.41 0.10 -0.03
C ALA A 70 5.12 0.71 1.20
N TYR A 71 6.45 0.73 1.21
CA TYR A 71 7.22 1.40 2.27
C TYR A 71 7.02 2.91 2.30
N TYR A 72 6.97 3.57 1.14
CA TYR A 72 6.66 4.99 1.03
C TYR A 72 5.28 5.31 1.61
N MET A 73 4.27 4.52 1.26
CA MET A 73 2.92 4.71 1.79
C MET A 73 2.86 4.46 3.30
N LEU A 74 3.61 3.47 3.81
CA LEU A 74 3.71 3.20 5.24
C LEU A 74 4.35 4.36 6.00
N SER A 75 5.41 5.00 5.49
CA SER A 75 6.01 6.15 6.18
C SER A 75 5.01 7.30 6.27
N SER A 76 4.32 7.62 5.17
CA SER A 76 3.31 8.69 5.12
C SER A 76 2.15 8.43 6.09
N LEU A 77 1.63 7.20 6.14
CA LEU A 77 0.52 6.86 7.03
C LEU A 77 0.95 6.80 8.49
N THR A 78 2.12 6.27 8.80
CA THR A 78 2.52 6.04 10.19
C THR A 78 3.32 7.16 10.82
N GLY A 79 3.85 8.09 10.02
CA GLY A 79 4.82 9.07 10.49
C GLY A 79 6.17 8.46 10.89
N LYS A 80 6.49 7.24 10.45
CA LYS A 80 7.74 6.55 10.81
C LYS A 80 8.77 6.61 9.68
N LYS A 81 9.85 7.36 9.90
CA LYS A 81 10.98 7.55 8.98
C LYS A 81 11.69 6.23 8.61
N GLU A 82 11.57 5.22 9.47
CA GLU A 82 12.18 3.89 9.35
C GLU A 82 11.71 3.15 8.09
N TYR A 83 10.48 3.38 7.63
CA TYR A 83 10.00 2.79 6.38
C TYR A 83 10.70 3.39 5.16
N LEU A 84 10.99 4.71 5.15
CA LEU A 84 11.80 5.32 4.10
C LEU A 84 13.23 4.76 4.10
N LYS A 85 13.83 4.57 5.28
CA LYS A 85 15.16 3.92 5.41
C LYS A 85 15.18 2.49 4.85
N LYS A 86 14.08 1.75 4.96
CA LYS A 86 13.93 0.44 4.30
C LYS A 86 13.72 0.56 2.80
N CYS A 87 12.92 1.53 2.36
CA CYS A 87 12.65 1.79 0.95
C CYS A 87 13.93 2.09 0.15
N ILE A 88 14.83 2.95 0.68
CA ILE A 88 16.06 3.35 -0.05
C ILE A 88 17.09 2.21 -0.25
N LYS A 89 16.88 1.05 0.40
CA LYS A 89 17.69 -0.15 0.23
C LYS A 89 17.26 -1.00 -0.98
N LEU A 90 16.08 -0.75 -1.55
CA LEU A 90 15.54 -1.46 -2.71
C LEU A 90 16.11 -0.89 -4.01
N LYS A 91 17.32 -1.33 -4.39
CA LYS A 91 18.11 -0.74 -5.48
C LYS A 91 17.54 -1.00 -6.88
N LYS A 92 16.68 -2.01 -7.06
CA LYS A 92 16.02 -2.32 -8.34
C LYS A 92 14.72 -1.54 -8.54
N SER A 93 14.23 -0.84 -7.51
CA SER A 93 13.12 0.12 -7.68
C SER A 93 13.61 1.33 -8.47
N LYS A 94 13.01 1.55 -9.63
CA LYS A 94 13.35 2.65 -10.54
C LYS A 94 12.57 3.93 -10.23
N THR A 95 11.36 3.78 -9.68
CA THR A 95 10.43 4.90 -9.47
C THR A 95 10.39 5.29 -8.00
N TRP A 96 10.11 4.34 -7.12
CA TRP A 96 9.75 4.64 -5.73
C TRP A 96 10.95 4.80 -4.81
N MET A 97 12.07 4.12 -5.06
CA MET A 97 13.29 4.33 -4.29
C MET A 97 13.82 5.77 -4.39
N PRO A 98 13.93 6.40 -5.57
CA PRO A 98 14.27 7.82 -5.68
C PRO A 98 13.29 8.73 -4.93
N LEU A 99 11.98 8.48 -5.04
CA LEU A 99 10.96 9.22 -4.29
C LEU A 99 11.12 9.06 -2.77
N CYS A 100 11.49 7.87 -2.30
CA CYS A 100 11.77 7.64 -0.89
C CYS A 100 13.01 8.40 -0.39
N LYS A 101 14.05 8.58 -1.23
CA LYS A 101 15.21 9.40 -0.89
C LYS A 101 14.80 10.86 -0.71
N GLN A 102 14.07 11.41 -1.68
CA GLN A 102 13.56 12.79 -1.61
C GLN A 102 12.65 13.00 -0.39
N ALA A 103 11.74 12.05 -0.13
CA ALA A 103 10.88 12.12 1.04
C ALA A 103 11.67 12.07 2.36
N LEU A 104 12.83 11.39 2.41
CA LEU A 104 13.67 11.30 3.61
C LEU A 104 14.39 12.62 3.92
N GLU A 105 14.70 13.40 2.90
CA GLU A 105 15.35 14.72 3.00
C GLU A 105 14.42 15.76 3.62
N VAL A 106 13.11 15.64 3.38
CA VAL A 106 12.07 16.56 3.88
C VAL A 106 11.31 16.03 5.11
N PHE A 107 11.72 14.90 5.67
CA PHE A 107 11.08 14.23 6.81
C PHE A 107 11.58 14.72 8.16
#